data_AF-A0A7C5BFE8-F1
#
_entry.id   AF-A0A7C5BFE8-F1
#
_cell.length_a   1.000
_cell.length_b   1.000
_cell.length_c   1.000
_cell.angle_alpha   90.00
_cell.angle_beta   90.00
_cell.angle_gamma   90.00
#
_symmetry.space_group_name_H-M   'P 1'
#
loop_
_entity.id
_entity.type
_entity.pdbx_description
1 polymer ?
#
loop_
_entity_poly.entity_id
_entity_poly.type
_entity_poly.pdbx_seq_one_letter_code
_entity_poly.pdbx_strand_id
1 'polypeptide(L)'
;KDTNIATVACGYADGYPVSLSNKAKVIIKNKFFNLVGRVCMDHIMVDLGNKTAFLGDEVILIGKDKNLVIKVEDISKIANTIPYEIVSRLSLKIPRIYKT
;
A
#
# COMPACT_ATOMS: atom_id res chain seq x y z
N LYS A 1 5.17 -0.71 22.53
CA LYS A 1 4.07 0.25 22.79
C LYS A 1 2.81 -0.37 22.22
N ASP A 2 1.68 -0.21 22.89
CA ASP A 2 0.41 -0.69 22.34
C ASP A 2 0.09 0.06 21.07
N THR A 3 -0.35 -0.69 20.05
CA THR A 3 -0.71 -0.13 18.75
C THR A 3 -1.77 -0.99 18.06
N ASN A 4 -2.58 -0.36 17.23
CA ASN A 4 -3.53 -1.02 16.36
C ASN A 4 -2.87 -1.37 15.03
N ILE A 5 -2.94 -2.64 14.62
CA ILE A 5 -2.42 -3.11 13.33
C ILE A 5 -3.59 -3.45 12.41
N ALA A 6 -3.60 -2.84 11.22
CA ALA A 6 -4.49 -3.23 10.14
C ALA A 6 -3.78 -4.22 9.21
N THR A 7 -4.50 -5.27 8.82
CA THR A 7 -4.06 -6.18 7.75
C THR A 7 -4.77 -5.79 6.47
N VAL A 8 -4.01 -5.60 5.39
CA VAL A 8 -4.53 -5.23 4.08
C VAL A 8 -4.29 -6.38 3.13
N ALA A 9 -5.33 -6.81 2.40
CA ALA A 9 -5.30 -7.91 1.44
C ALA A 9 -4.61 -7.49 0.14
N CYS A 10 -3.31 -7.27 0.21
CA CYS A 10 -2.42 -7.02 -0.91
C CYS A 10 -1.01 -7.47 -0.52
N GLY A 11 -0.32 -8.20 -1.38
CA GLY A 11 1.05 -8.64 -1.13
C GLY A 11 1.90 -8.67 -2.39
N TYR A 12 3.03 -9.37 -2.32
CA TYR A 12 3.95 -9.41 -3.46
C TYR A 12 3.43 -10.24 -4.64
N ALA A 13 2.51 -11.18 -4.43
CA ALA A 13 1.85 -11.89 -5.53
C ALA A 13 0.89 -10.98 -6.32
N ASP A 14 0.45 -9.86 -5.73
CA ASP A 14 -0.31 -8.80 -6.40
C ASP A 14 0.59 -7.85 -7.20
N GLY A 15 1.91 -7.95 -7.04
CA GLY A 15 2.89 -7.06 -7.67
C GLY A 15 3.42 -5.97 -6.74
N TYR A 16 3.06 -5.99 -5.45
CA TYR A 16 3.57 -5.03 -4.47
C TYR A 16 5.00 -5.41 -4.00
N PRO A 17 6.05 -4.62 -4.27
CA PRO A 17 7.43 -5.09 -4.08
C PRO A 17 7.79 -5.45 -2.63
N VAL A 18 8.46 -6.58 -2.44
CA VAL A 18 8.97 -7.00 -1.11
C VAL A 18 9.96 -5.98 -0.53
N SER A 19 10.67 -5.24 -1.38
CA SER A 19 11.61 -4.18 -0.99
C SER A 19 10.96 -3.00 -0.25
N LEU A 20 9.63 -2.87 -0.31
CA LEU A 20 8.85 -1.87 0.43
C LEU A 20 8.65 -2.21 1.92
N SER A 21 9.00 -3.42 2.34
CA SER A 21 8.94 -3.87 3.74
C SER A 21 9.58 -2.84 4.67
N ASN A 22 8.83 -2.38 5.68
CA ASN A 22 9.21 -1.33 6.64
C ASN A 22 9.60 0.05 6.05
N LYS A 23 9.32 0.32 4.78
CA LYS A 23 9.71 1.59 4.12
C LYS A 23 8.55 2.36 3.51
N ALA A 24 7.51 1.66 3.05
CA ALA A 24 6.37 2.28 2.39
C ALA A 24 5.35 2.85 3.39
N LYS A 25 4.45 3.67 2.85
CA LYS A 25 3.28 4.21 3.54
C LYS A 25 2.03 3.95 2.70
N VAL A 26 0.88 3.94 3.36
CA VAL A 26 -0.44 3.88 2.73
C VAL A 26 -1.29 5.04 3.20
N ILE A 27 -2.34 5.38 2.46
CA ILE A 27 -3.35 6.35 2.91
C ILE A 27 -4.60 5.59 3.36
N ILE A 28 -5.08 5.90 4.57
CA ILE A 28 -6.35 5.41 5.11
C ILE A 28 -7.06 6.61 5.74
N LYS A 29 -8.32 6.88 5.36
CA LYS A 29 -9.12 7.99 5.90
C LYS A 29 -8.37 9.34 5.90
N ASN A 30 -7.77 9.69 4.75
CA ASN A 30 -7.00 10.93 4.54
C ASN A 30 -5.83 11.12 5.53
N LYS A 31 -5.15 10.03 5.91
CA LYS A 31 -3.92 10.05 6.73
C LYS A 31 -2.92 9.02 6.24
N PHE A 32 -1.64 9.36 6.35
CA PHE A 32 -0.56 8.40 6.10
C PHE A 32 -0.35 7.47 7.29
N PHE A 33 -0.20 6.18 6.99
CA PHE A 33 0.19 5.15 7.94
C PHE A 33 1.37 4.35 7.38
N ASN A 34 2.25 3.90 8.27
CA ASN A 34 3.45 3.19 7.86
C ASN A 34 3.14 1.70 7.65
N LEU A 35 3.72 1.13 6.59
CA LEU A 35 3.81 -0.31 6.46
C LEU A 35 4.83 -0.83 7.47
N VAL A 36 4.43 -1.83 8.25
CA VAL A 36 5.29 -2.46 9.27
C VAL A 36 5.39 -3.95 9.00
N GLY A 37 6.54 -4.53 9.36
CA GLY A 37 6.85 -5.91 9.05
C GLY A 37 7.25 -6.11 7.59
N ARG A 38 7.18 -7.36 7.14
CA ARG A 38 7.51 -7.75 5.76
C ARG A 38 6.24 -7.80 4.93
N VAL A 39 6.37 -7.44 3.65
CA VAL A 39 5.35 -7.71 2.65
C VAL A 39 5.26 -9.23 2.47
N CYS A 40 4.09 -9.80 2.77
CA CYS A 40 3.79 -11.21 2.57
C CYS A 40 3.24 -11.47 1.15
N MET A 41 2.94 -12.73 0.83
CA MET A 41 2.45 -13.11 -0.51
C MET A 41 1.16 -12.39 -0.88
N ASP A 42 0.21 -12.34 0.06
CA ASP A 42 -1.15 -11.83 -0.17
C ASP A 42 -1.60 -10.76 0.83
N HIS A 43 -0.72 -10.35 1.75
CA HIS A 43 -1.06 -9.32 2.73
C HIS A 43 0.13 -8.45 3.17
N ILE A 44 -0.20 -7.28 3.68
CA ILE A 44 0.70 -6.35 4.36
C ILE A 44 0.09 -5.91 5.69
N MET A 45 0.95 -5.47 6.61
CA MET A 45 0.54 -4.92 7.90
C MET A 45 0.81 -3.42 7.93
N VAL A 46 -0.13 -2.67 8.49
CA VAL A 46 -0.08 -1.22 8.58
C VAL A 46 -0.28 -0.82 10.04
N ASP A 47 0.65 -0.02 10.55
CA ASP A 47 0.58 0.48 11.93
C ASP A 47 -0.31 1.74 11.99
N LEU A 48 -1.43 1.63 12.70
CA LEU A 48 -2.40 2.71 12.89
C LEU A 48 -2.13 3.55 14.15
N GLY A 49 -1.15 3.17 14.98
CA GLY A 49 -0.96 3.79 16.29
C GLY A 49 -2.21 3.62 17.16
N ASN A 50 -2.72 4.74 17.67
CA ASN A 50 -3.96 4.80 18.44
C ASN A 50 -5.21 5.05 17.59
N LYS A 51 -5.11 5.00 16.26
CA LYS A 51 -6.25 5.22 15.35
C LYS A 51 -6.96 3.91 15.06
N THR A 52 -8.21 4.02 14.62
CA THR A 52 -9.06 2.88 14.26
C THR A 52 -9.33 2.87 12.76
N ALA A 53 -9.37 1.66 12.22
CA ALA A 53 -9.91 1.35 10.91
C ALA A 53 -10.90 0.19 11.07
N PHE A 54 -11.87 0.11 10.17
CA PHE A 54 -12.89 -0.93 10.14
C PHE A 54 -12.73 -1.79 8.89
N LEU A 55 -13.28 -3.00 8.94
CA LEU A 55 -13.33 -3.87 7.77
C LEU A 55 -14.04 -3.15 6.61
N GLY A 56 -13.41 -3.17 5.44
CA GLY A 56 -13.91 -2.49 4.24
C GLY A 56 -13.50 -1.02 4.10
N ASP A 57 -12.79 -0.43 5.08
CA ASP A 57 -12.19 0.89 4.88
C ASP A 57 -11.20 0.84 3.70
N GLU A 58 -11.28 1.85 2.82
CA GLU A 58 -10.40 1.98 1.68
C GLU A 58 -8.96 2.25 2.12
N VAL A 59 -8.02 1.53 1.49
CA VAL A 59 -6.58 1.72 1.67
C VAL A 59 -5.96 2.02 0.32
N ILE A 60 -5.32 3.19 0.21
CA ILE A 60 -4.67 3.61 -1.02
C ILE A 60 -3.18 3.34 -0.92
N LEU A 61 -2.70 2.43 -1.76
CA LEU A 61 -1.28 2.06 -1.87
C LEU A 61 -0.55 2.93 -2.91
N ILE A 62 -1.24 3.27 -4.01
CA ILE A 62 -0.78 4.19 -5.06
C ILE A 62 -2.01 4.97 -5.51
N GLY A 63 -1.97 6.30 -5.48
CA GLY A 63 -3.11 7.15 -5.81
C GLY A 63 -3.26 8.33 -4.87
N LYS A 64 -4.45 8.90 -4.83
CA LYS A 64 -4.75 10.16 -4.13
C LYS A 64 -6.01 10.03 -3.27
N ASP A 65 -5.96 10.55 -2.05
CA ASP A 65 -7.13 10.84 -1.21
C ASP A 65 -7.07 12.31 -0.80
N LYS A 66 -8.05 13.11 -1.24
CA LYS A 66 -8.13 14.56 -0.99
C LYS A 66 -6.82 15.31 -1.28
N ASN A 67 -6.04 15.60 -0.24
CA ASN A 67 -4.79 16.37 -0.33
C ASN A 67 -3.53 15.47 -0.23
N LEU A 68 -3.71 14.19 0.05
CA LEU A 68 -2.63 13.22 0.15
C LEU A 68 -2.50 12.45 -1.16
N VAL A 69 -1.26 12.22 -1.57
CA VAL A 69 -0.94 11.44 -2.77
C VAL A 69 0.25 10.53 -2.49
N ILE A 70 0.15 9.28 -2.93
CA ILE A 70 1.27 8.35 -3.07
C ILE A 70 1.47 8.17 -4.56
N LYS A 71 2.52 8.78 -5.10
CA LYS A 71 2.82 8.64 -6.52
C LYS A 71 3.59 7.34 -6.77
N VAL A 72 3.47 6.83 -7.99
CA VAL A 72 4.21 5.63 -8.39
C VAL A 72 5.73 5.87 -8.37
N GLU A 73 6.18 7.10 -8.65
CA GLU A 73 7.58 7.50 -8.60
C GLU A 73 8.15 7.44 -7.18
N ASP A 74 7.32 7.73 -6.17
CA ASP A 74 7.75 7.65 -4.77
C ASP A 74 7.96 6.19 -4.36
N ILE A 75 7.02 5.32 -4.77
CA ILE A 75 7.12 3.87 -4.54
C ILE A 75 8.32 3.27 -5.27
N SER A 76 8.55 3.64 -6.53
CA SER A 76 9.66 3.09 -7.32
C SER A 76 11.01 3.49 -6.73
N LYS A 77 11.15 4.75 -6.26
CA LYS A 77 12.35 5.21 -5.55
C LYS A 77 12.64 4.39 -4.28
N ILE A 78 11.62 4.14 -3.46
CA ILE A 78 11.76 3.32 -2.24
C ILE A 78 12.14 1.88 -2.58
N ALA A 79 11.53 1.33 -3.64
CA ALA A 79 11.79 -0.01 -4.13
C ALA A 79 13.10 -0.16 -4.93
N ASN A 80 13.84 0.93 -5.15
CA ASN A 80 15.04 1.01 -5.97
C ASN A 80 14.82 0.53 -7.41
N THR A 81 13.76 1.03 -8.04
CA THR A 81 13.37 0.73 -9.43
C THR A 81 12.74 1.96 -10.11
N ILE A 82 12.30 1.80 -11.34
CA ILE A 82 11.60 2.78 -12.17
C ILE A 82 10.07 2.62 -12.09
N PRO A 83 9.30 3.70 -12.34
CA PRO A 83 7.83 3.65 -12.28
C PRO A 83 7.20 2.57 -13.14
N TYR A 84 7.77 2.31 -14.32
CA TYR A 84 7.29 1.31 -15.26
C TYR A 84 7.31 -0.11 -14.69
N GLU A 85 8.30 -0.44 -13.86
CA GLU A 85 8.37 -1.76 -13.22
C GLU A 85 7.25 -1.95 -12.19
N ILE A 86 6.88 -0.88 -11.48
CA ILE A 86 5.79 -0.93 -10.49
C ILE A 86 4.45 -1.21 -11.18
N VAL A 87 4.09 -0.43 -12.20
CA VAL A 87 2.79 -0.58 -12.88
C VAL A 87 2.69 -1.85 -13.70
N SER A 88 3.77 -2.26 -14.37
CA SER A 88 3.77 -3.46 -15.23
C SER A 88 3.74 -4.77 -14.44
N ARG A 89 4.19 -4.75 -13.17
CA ARG A 89 4.14 -5.92 -12.28
C ARG A 89 2.81 -6.14 -11.59
N LEU A 90 1.86 -5.21 -11.71
CA LEU A 90 0.53 -5.38 -11.15
C LEU A 90 -0.13 -6.63 -11.73
N SER A 91 -0.39 -7.59 -10.85
CA SER A 91 -0.81 -8.93 -11.23
C SER A 91 -2.15 -8.91 -11.99
N LEU A 92 -2.32 -9.86 -12.90
CA LEU A 92 -3.57 -10.05 -13.63
C LEU A 92 -4.74 -10.43 -12.71
N LYS A 93 -4.47 -10.92 -11.48
CA LYS A 93 -5.50 -11.21 -10.48
C LYS A 93 -6.20 -9.97 -9.94
N ILE A 94 -5.58 -8.80 -10.04
CA ILE A 94 -6.18 -7.55 -9.59
C ILE A 94 -7.22 -7.11 -10.64
N PRO A 95 -8.51 -6.95 -10.26
CA PRO A 95 -9.53 -6.47 -11.17
C PRO A 95 -9.21 -5.03 -11.61
N ARG A 96 -9.21 -4.78 -12.93
CA ARG A 96 -9.11 -3.42 -13.49
C ARG A 96 -10.50 -2.84 -13.67
N ILE A 97 -10.77 -1.73 -12.99
CA ILE A 97 -12.03 -0.99 -13.11
C ILE A 97 -11.75 0.28 -13.92
N TYR A 98 -12.35 0.37 -15.11
CA TYR A 98 -12.25 1.54 -15.97
C TYR A 98 -13.44 2.47 -15.70
N LYS A 99 -13.16 3.74 -15.44
CA LYS A 99 -14.19 4.78 -15.33
C LYS A 99 -14.12 5.61 -16.61
N THR A 100 -15.23 5.67 -17.33
CA THR A 100 -15.48 6.60 -18.43
C THR A 100 -15.85 7.97 -17.91
#